data_AF-D3SL62-F1
#
_entry.id   AF-D3SL62-F1
#
_cell.length_a   1.000
_cell.length_b   1.000
_cell.length_c   1.000
_cell.angle_alpha   90.00
_cell.angle_beta   90.00
_cell.angle_gamma   90.00
#
_symmetry.space_group_name_H-M   'P 1'
#
loop_
_entity.id
_entity.type
_entity.pdbx_description
1 polymer ?
#
loop_
_entity_poly.entity_id
_entity_poly.type
_entity_poly.pdbx_seq_one_letter_code
_entity_poly.pdbx_strand_id
1 'polypeptide(L)'
;MRFYGIPSEDRVAEIVEMMKEETWIYEDLQEGVRERLSLEKTKEKLMELIRTVKGWKESNKHIPSATTFFFVHTPSDPKAFKVYDLSSLGCSSSLSPARWLIYLEGLEIR
;
A
#
# COMPACT_ATOMS: atom_id res chain seq x y z
N MET A 1 3.60 2.95 15.26
CA MET A 1 2.79 1.83 14.73
C MET A 1 3.69 0.80 14.08
N ARG A 2 3.30 -0.48 14.07
CA ARG A 2 4.06 -1.54 13.40
C ARG A 2 3.39 -1.92 12.08
N PHE A 3 4.17 -1.97 11.02
CA PHE A 3 3.74 -2.43 9.70
C PHE A 3 4.28 -3.83 9.42
N TYR A 4 3.50 -4.62 8.71
CA TYR A 4 3.86 -5.97 8.27
C TYR A 4 3.88 -6.01 6.76
N GLY A 5 5.01 -6.46 6.21
CA GLY A 5 5.14 -6.69 4.78
C GLY A 5 4.27 -7.85 4.33
N ILE A 6 3.42 -7.62 3.33
CA ILE A 6 2.54 -8.63 2.75
C ILE A 6 3.09 -8.99 1.36
N PRO A 7 3.74 -10.15 1.20
CA PRO A 7 4.41 -10.52 -0.05
C PRO A 7 3.43 -10.96 -1.15
N SER A 8 2.18 -11.30 -0.79
CA SER A 8 1.14 -11.78 -1.69
C SER A 8 0.09 -10.71 -1.93
N GLU A 9 -0.07 -10.30 -3.19
CA GLU A 9 -1.08 -9.34 -3.60
C GLU A 9 -2.52 -9.84 -3.34
N ASP A 10 -2.76 -11.16 -3.46
CA ASP A 10 -4.06 -11.76 -3.16
C ASP A 10 -4.39 -11.63 -1.67
N ARG A 11 -3.39 -11.82 -0.80
CA ARG A 11 -3.54 -11.60 0.64
C ARG A 11 -3.81 -10.13 0.96
N VAL A 12 -3.22 -9.18 0.22
CA VAL A 12 -3.56 -7.76 0.37
C VAL A 12 -5.02 -7.51 -0.01
N ALA A 13 -5.51 -8.09 -1.11
CA ALA A 13 -6.91 -7.96 -1.51
C ALA A 13 -7.88 -8.48 -0.44
N GLU A 14 -7.58 -9.63 0.19
CA GLU A 14 -8.35 -10.14 1.33
C GLU A 14 -8.39 -9.15 2.51
N ILE A 15 -7.24 -8.51 2.81
CA ILE A 15 -7.14 -7.50 3.86
C ILE A 15 -7.97 -6.26 3.52
N VAL A 16 -7.94 -5.82 2.26
CA VAL A 16 -8.74 -4.68 1.77
C VAL A 16 -10.22 -4.95 2.01
N GLU A 17 -10.68 -6.18 1.79
CA GLU A 17 -12.09 -6.51 2.02
C GLU A 17 -12.52 -6.44 3.49
N MET A 18 -11.60 -6.70 4.42
CA MET A 18 -11.84 -6.63 5.87
C MET A 18 -11.84 -5.19 6.42
N MET A 19 -11.46 -4.19 5.62
CA MET A 19 -11.43 -2.79 6.06
C MET A 19 -12.79 -2.34 6.56
N LYS A 20 -12.78 -1.62 7.68
CA LYS A 20 -13.93 -1.00 8.32
C LYS A 20 -13.69 0.51 8.39
N GLU A 21 -14.73 1.26 8.73
CA GLU A 21 -14.71 2.73 8.88
C GLU A 21 -14.71 3.52 7.57
N GLU A 22 -15.38 4.67 7.58
CA GLU A 22 -15.92 5.29 6.37
C GLU A 22 -15.00 6.32 5.71
N THR A 23 -14.08 6.94 6.47
CA THR A 23 -13.19 7.98 5.92
C THR A 23 -11.72 7.59 6.04
N TRP A 24 -11.07 7.61 4.88
CA TRP A 24 -9.64 7.36 4.75
C TRP A 24 -8.97 8.53 4.02
N ILE A 25 -7.67 8.67 4.22
CA ILE A 25 -6.79 9.59 3.53
C ILE A 25 -5.92 8.77 2.58
N TYR A 26 -5.82 9.24 1.33
CA TYR A 26 -4.86 8.78 0.34
C TYR A 26 -3.82 9.87 0.12
N GLU A 27 -2.54 9.51 0.12
CA GLU A 27 -1.45 10.39 -0.24
C GLU A 27 -0.56 9.74 -1.30
N ASP A 28 -0.27 10.49 -2.36
CA ASP A 28 0.83 10.20 -3.27
C ASP A 28 1.98 11.14 -2.92
N LEU A 29 2.98 10.61 -2.22
CA LEU A 29 4.10 11.38 -1.70
C LEU A 29 5.05 11.87 -2.80
N GLN A 30 5.01 11.24 -3.98
CA GLN A 30 5.82 11.65 -5.12
C GLN A 30 5.16 12.81 -5.87
N GLU A 31 3.84 12.75 -6.06
CA GLU A 31 3.07 13.78 -6.78
C GLU A 31 2.57 14.91 -5.86
N GLY A 32 2.73 14.77 -4.53
CA GLY A 32 2.23 15.74 -3.55
C GLY A 32 0.71 15.80 -3.46
N VAL A 33 0.03 14.71 -3.81
CA VAL A 33 -1.44 14.61 -3.80
C VAL A 33 -1.92 14.11 -2.45
N ARG A 34 -2.99 14.72 -1.93
CA ARG A 34 -3.69 14.27 -0.72
C ARG A 34 -5.20 14.36 -0.91
N GLU A 35 -5.89 13.24 -0.72
CA GLU A 35 -7.32 13.10 -0.94
C GLU A 35 -8.00 12.46 0.27
N ARG A 36 -9.19 12.95 0.61
CA ARG A 36 -10.09 12.30 1.56
C ARG A 36 -11.06 11.43 0.77
N LEU A 37 -11.07 10.13 1.06
CA LEU A 37 -11.84 9.12 0.32
C LEU A 37 -12.84 8.42 1.24
N SER A 38 -13.97 8.01 0.65
CA SER A 38 -14.87 7.03 1.28
C SER A 38 -14.22 5.65 1.33
N LEU A 39 -14.73 4.75 2.18
CA LEU A 39 -14.28 3.36 2.23
C LEU A 39 -14.28 2.69 0.85
N GLU A 40 -15.38 2.83 0.08
CA GLU A 40 -15.52 2.25 -1.25
C GLU A 40 -14.44 2.76 -2.21
N LYS A 41 -14.24 4.08 -2.26
CA LYS A 41 -13.19 4.69 -3.10
C LYS A 41 -11.78 4.29 -2.67
N THR A 42 -11.59 4.08 -1.37
CA THR A 42 -10.32 3.61 -0.81
C THR A 42 -10.04 2.16 -1.23
N LYS A 43 -11.05 1.28 -1.14
CA LYS A 43 -10.95 -0.09 -1.61
C LYS A 43 -10.64 -0.13 -3.12
N GLU A 44 -11.35 0.66 -3.93
CA GLU A 44 -11.08 0.78 -5.37
C GLU A 44 -9.63 1.17 -5.64
N LYS A 45 -9.13 2.24 -4.99
CA LYS A 45 -7.74 2.71 -5.15
C LYS A 45 -6.72 1.65 -4.72
N LEU A 46 -6.95 0.96 -3.61
CA LEU A 46 -6.06 -0.13 -3.16
C LEU A 46 -6.06 -1.30 -4.16
N MET A 47 -7.22 -1.65 -4.73
CA MET A 47 -7.31 -2.67 -5.78
C MET A 47 -6.60 -2.26 -7.07
N GLU A 48 -6.63 -0.98 -7.45
CA GLU A 48 -5.83 -0.45 -8.55
C GLU A 48 -4.33 -0.62 -8.27
N LEU A 49 -3.85 -0.20 -7.09
CA LEU A 49 -2.44 -0.37 -6.70
C LEU A 49 -2.02 -1.85 -6.69
N ILE A 50 -2.89 -2.74 -6.21
CA ILE A 50 -2.65 -4.20 -6.24
C ILE A 50 -2.43 -4.67 -7.67
N ARG A 51 -3.29 -4.26 -8.61
CA ARG A 51 -3.15 -4.62 -10.04
C ARG A 51 -1.87 -4.03 -10.64
N THR A 52 -1.51 -2.80 -10.28
CA THR A 52 -0.27 -2.17 -10.71
C THR A 52 0.95 -2.98 -10.26
N VAL A 53 1.02 -3.38 -8.99
CA VAL A 53 2.12 -4.20 -8.46
C VAL A 53 2.17 -5.59 -9.12
N LYS A 54 1.02 -6.24 -9.32
CA LYS A 54 0.96 -7.51 -10.08
C LYS A 54 1.53 -7.32 -11.48
N GLY A 55 1.12 -6.27 -12.18
CA GLY A 55 1.62 -5.93 -13.51
C GLY A 55 3.13 -5.72 -13.56
N TRP A 56 3.74 -5.12 -12.53
CA TRP A 56 5.20 -5.01 -12.44
C TRP A 56 5.90 -6.36 -12.33
N LYS A 57 5.40 -7.24 -11.44
CA LYS A 57 5.96 -8.58 -11.24
C LYS A 57 5.79 -9.46 -12.48
N GLU A 58 4.67 -9.35 -13.18
CA GLU A 58 4.39 -10.11 -14.40
C GLU A 58 5.21 -9.61 -15.60
N SER A 59 5.39 -8.30 -15.73
CA SER A 59 6.14 -7.71 -16.86
C SER A 59 7.66 -7.75 -16.68
N ASN A 60 8.16 -7.88 -15.45
CA ASN A 60 9.58 -7.89 -15.14
C ASN A 60 10.02 -9.16 -14.41
N LYS A 61 10.56 -10.12 -15.17
CA LYS A 61 11.12 -11.39 -14.67
C LYS A 61 12.23 -11.24 -13.62
N HIS A 62 12.83 -10.06 -13.48
CA HIS A 62 13.86 -9.79 -12.49
C HIS A 62 13.32 -9.38 -11.12
N ILE A 63 12.00 -9.16 -10.99
CA ILE A 63 11.35 -8.91 -9.71
C ILE A 63 10.86 -10.26 -9.18
N PRO A 64 11.44 -10.81 -8.10
CA PRO A 64 10.94 -12.03 -7.48
C PRO A 64 9.46 -11.88 -7.10
N SER A 65 8.68 -12.94 -7.27
CA SER A 65 7.25 -12.96 -6.89
C SER A 65 7.02 -12.62 -5.41
N ALA A 66 7.95 -13.01 -4.54
CA ALA A 66 7.92 -12.73 -3.10
C ALA A 66 8.32 -11.30 -2.71
N THR A 67 8.73 -10.46 -3.68
CA THR A 67 9.09 -9.06 -3.41
C THR A 67 7.90 -8.33 -2.81
N THR A 68 8.11 -7.70 -1.67
CA THR A 68 7.03 -7.07 -0.90
C THR A 68 6.95 -5.58 -1.23
N PHE A 69 5.80 -5.15 -1.72
CA PHE A 69 5.50 -3.72 -1.97
C PHE A 69 4.42 -3.17 -1.02
N PHE A 70 3.59 -4.03 -0.45
CA PHE A 70 2.52 -3.64 0.47
C PHE A 70 2.94 -3.89 1.91
N PHE A 71 2.74 -2.88 2.73
CA PHE A 71 2.96 -2.94 4.17
C PHE A 71 1.69 -2.48 4.87
N VAL A 72 1.14 -3.34 5.73
CA VAL A 72 -0.16 -3.10 6.38
C VAL A 72 0.03 -2.93 7.88
N HIS A 73 -0.63 -1.94 8.46
CA HIS A 73 -0.79 -1.85 9.91
C HIS A 73 -1.78 -2.90 10.39
N THR A 74 -1.33 -3.88 11.18
CA THR A 74 -2.16 -4.91 11.81
C THR A 74 -3.13 -5.57 10.82
N PRO A 75 -2.70 -6.61 10.06
CA PRO A 75 -3.51 -7.20 8.97
C PRO A 75 -4.90 -7.70 9.35
N SER A 76 -5.14 -8.03 10.63
CA SER A 76 -6.45 -8.45 11.14
C SER A 76 -7.44 -7.30 11.38
N ASP A 77 -6.94 -6.07 11.48
CA ASP A 77 -7.70 -4.83 11.69
C ASP A 77 -6.96 -3.68 10.99
N PRO A 78 -6.99 -3.64 9.64
CA PRO A 78 -6.18 -2.73 8.87
C PRO A 78 -6.63 -1.29 9.08
N LYS A 79 -5.68 -0.41 9.43
CA LYS A 79 -5.90 1.05 9.62
C LYS A 79 -5.03 1.93 8.74
N ALA A 80 -4.02 1.31 8.12
CA ALA A 80 -3.03 1.99 7.32
C ALA A 80 -2.31 1.04 6.38
N PHE A 81 -1.96 1.54 5.22
CA PHE A 81 -1.18 0.89 4.18
C PHE A 81 -0.04 1.83 3.79
N LYS A 82 1.16 1.26 3.67
CA LYS A 82 2.30 1.86 2.97
C LYS A 82 2.53 1.04 1.72
N VAL A 83 2.58 1.70 0.56
CA VAL A 83 2.81 1.04 -0.72
C VAL A 83 4.04 1.65 -1.38
N TYR A 84 4.96 0.79 -1.75
CA TYR A 84 6.21 1.15 -2.40
C TYR A 84 6.11 0.91 -3.89
N ASP A 85 6.89 1.65 -4.68
CA ASP A 85 7.02 1.43 -6.11
C ASP A 85 8.38 0.84 -6.49
N LEU A 86 8.65 0.72 -7.79
CA LEU A 86 9.88 0.14 -8.29
C LEU A 86 11.15 0.90 -7.87
N SER A 87 11.05 2.19 -7.51
CA SER A 87 12.19 2.96 -7.01
C SER A 87 12.71 2.43 -5.67
N SER A 88 11.90 1.65 -4.95
CA SER A 88 12.27 1.01 -3.69
C SER A 88 13.19 -0.21 -3.84
N LEU A 89 13.36 -0.74 -5.05
CA LEU A 89 14.18 -1.94 -5.31
C LEU A 89 15.69 -1.65 -5.39
N GLY A 90 16.10 -0.39 -5.25
CA GLY A 90 17.51 0.01 -5.28
C GLY A 90 18.30 -0.35 -4.01
N CYS A 91 19.61 -0.55 -4.15
CA CYS A 91 20.57 -0.74 -3.04
C CYS A 91 20.90 0.59 -2.34
N SER A 92 19.89 1.31 -1.87
CA SER A 92 20.09 2.52 -1.09
C SER A 92 20.41 2.18 0.37
N SER A 93 21.34 2.93 0.98
CA SER A 93 21.65 2.88 2.41
C SER A 93 20.51 3.41 3.30
N SER A 94 19.52 4.07 2.70
CA SER A 94 18.25 4.45 3.34
C SER A 94 17.09 3.71 2.66
N LEU A 95 16.13 3.22 3.46
CA LEU A 95 14.86 2.74 2.92
C LEU A 95 14.22 3.90 2.14
N SER A 96 13.99 3.73 0.84
CA SER A 96 13.18 4.67 0.06
C SER A 96 11.86 4.90 0.82
N PRO A 97 11.33 6.13 0.89
CA PRO A 97 10.02 6.35 1.50
C PRO A 97 8.95 5.56 0.74
N ALA A 98 7.82 5.31 1.39
CA ALA A 98 6.65 4.79 0.68
C ALA A 98 6.25 5.79 -0.40
N ARG A 99 5.74 5.31 -1.54
CA ARG A 99 5.18 6.20 -2.55
C ARG A 99 3.76 6.60 -2.20
N TRP A 100 2.95 5.63 -1.80
CA TRP A 100 1.57 5.86 -1.41
C TRP A 100 1.34 5.54 0.06
N LEU A 101 0.61 6.43 0.74
CA LEU A 101 0.07 6.20 2.06
C LEU A 101 -1.45 6.17 1.96
N ILE A 102 -2.07 5.15 2.56
CA ILE A 102 -3.54 5.05 2.65
C ILE A 102 -3.90 4.74 4.08
N TYR A 103 -4.66 5.59 4.77
CA TYR A 103 -4.85 5.45 6.21
C TYR A 103 -6.11 6.12 6.75
N LEU A 104 -6.59 5.65 7.90
CA LEU A 104 -7.76 6.23 8.54
C LEU A 104 -7.55 7.71 8.88
N GLU A 105 -8.58 8.52 8.65
CA GLU A 105 -8.53 9.93 9.03
C GLU A 105 -8.26 10.09 10.53
N GLY A 106 -7.33 10.99 10.90
CA GLY A 106 -6.91 11.21 12.28
C GLY A 106 -5.80 10.27 12.78
N LEU A 107 -5.34 9.32 11.97
CA LEU A 107 -4.19 8.47 12.29
C LEU A 107 -2.88 9.20 11.95
N GLU A 108 -1.95 9.28 12.91
CA GLU A 108 -0.58 9.73 12.62
C GLU A 108 0.25 8.58 12.03
N ILE A 109 0.66 8.74 10.77
CA ILE A 109 1.63 7.85 10.13
C ILE A 109 3.01 8.50 10.19
N ARG A 110 3.90 7.88 10.97
CA ARG A 110 5.34 8.16 10.95
C ARG A 110 6.07 7.16 10.05
#